data_AF-B3GXJ9-F1
#
_entry.id   AF-B3GXJ9-F1
#
_cell.length_a   1.000
_cell.length_b   1.000
_cell.length_c   1.000
_cell.angle_alpha   90.00
_cell.angle_beta   90.00
_cell.angle_gamma   90.00
#
_symmetry.space_group_name_H-M   'P 1'
#
loop_
_entity.id
_entity.type
_entity.pdbx_description
1 polymer ?
#
loop_
_entity_poly.entity_id
_entity_poly.type
_entity_poly.pdbx_seq_one_letter_code
_entity_poly.pdbx_strand_id
1 'polypeptide(L)'
;MKLTNAPFLKEPWNKQYFSDLIVLAGSKAWETWNKGEGVAWRMMVDGLKIDTFTTSTGKSINPYDQSPVILGGDTLENIVKTRIADKEQTAIKFIQCGELTSNQKTAICLNIAKMTNAKVVTLFSSELDLIENWSGHIQRLRNEDDARLLSEMAVEPPKIKENDRTNEKSRAFQKWLGLDMALRRGSREIYAYDGKTWKQQENDDLEERAVQFFDECELGYSDSTIDRLINTLKAQLPRMGEMPCDLIAFDNGVLNRNTLEFKPHNRLNWLTACIPHNYDEQATNTPHFDKWLNFVSDGNQDKARNILAALYAILTNRYNWQIFFEVTGKGGSGKSVFANIATLLAGERNTISAKLEDFDNAKDLEGFEDKTLILCPEQSKYGGNGGGLKTISGGDLLRVNPKHKKPFFTKITALIMLINNEPCRFTERAGGVDRRRVIFDFKKVVPESERDPTFTEKITLEVGGIIRKVLDTFPDSLEAKKALNTQMNSQEALEVKKLSDPLTDFFSYFYTTEQIDGLFVGVANMGVDKIRTHIYPAYLAYTRAMNISELGLGNFVIGIEQALKQHGNQHDFMKKHTKTGRRTNIHFKDFDSFKNEVLN
;
A
#
# COMPACT_ATOMS: atom_id res chain seq x y z
N MET A 1 35.32 30.46 -12.58
CA MET A 1 34.74 30.63 -13.94
C MET A 1 33.87 31.86 -13.92
N LYS A 2 33.99 32.79 -14.88
CA LYS A 2 33.15 34.02 -14.90
C LYS A 2 31.78 33.65 -15.47
N LEU A 3 30.72 33.77 -14.66
CA LEU A 3 29.35 33.44 -15.07
C LEU A 3 28.73 34.60 -15.86
N THR A 4 27.95 34.27 -16.88
CA THR A 4 27.14 35.23 -17.66
C THR A 4 25.71 35.20 -17.14
N ASN A 5 25.08 36.35 -16.90
CA ASN A 5 23.68 36.38 -16.46
C ASN A 5 22.75 35.95 -17.60
N ALA A 6 21.72 35.17 -17.27
CA ALA A 6 20.62 34.92 -18.17
C ALA A 6 19.95 36.25 -18.60
N PRO A 7 19.41 36.32 -19.83
CA PRO A 7 18.61 37.45 -20.31
C PRO A 7 17.58 37.89 -19.28
N PHE A 8 17.42 39.20 -19.12
CA PHE A 8 16.47 39.86 -18.22
C PHE A 8 16.62 39.58 -16.72
N LEU A 9 17.58 38.77 -16.28
CA LEU A 9 17.84 38.54 -14.85
C LEU A 9 18.19 39.84 -14.08
N LYS A 10 18.71 40.86 -14.77
CA LYS A 10 19.08 42.13 -14.13
C LYS A 10 17.89 43.05 -13.88
N GLU A 11 16.72 42.76 -14.45
CA GLU A 11 15.55 43.63 -14.34
C GLU A 11 15.05 43.70 -12.89
N PRO A 12 14.57 44.86 -12.42
CA PRO A 12 14.18 45.05 -11.02
C PRO A 12 13.09 44.09 -10.52
N TRP A 13 12.12 43.75 -11.37
CA TRP A 13 11.03 42.82 -11.03
C TRP A 13 11.52 41.37 -10.88
N ASN A 14 12.62 40.99 -11.52
CA ASN A 14 13.24 39.67 -11.40
C ASN A 14 14.18 39.56 -10.17
N LYS A 15 14.25 40.60 -9.33
CA LYS A 15 15.05 40.64 -8.08
C LYS A 15 14.19 40.64 -6.81
N GLN A 16 12.96 40.17 -6.91
CA GLN A 16 12.09 39.99 -5.76
C GLN A 16 12.34 38.61 -5.14
N TYR A 17 13.34 38.52 -4.26
CA TYR A 17 13.86 37.22 -3.79
C TYR A 17 12.88 36.35 -2.97
N PHE A 18 11.77 36.94 -2.51
CA PHE A 18 10.69 36.29 -1.76
C PHE A 18 9.44 35.98 -2.58
N SER A 19 9.38 36.39 -3.86
CA SER A 19 8.31 36.02 -4.79
C SER A 19 8.83 35.04 -5.85
N ASP A 20 7.92 34.47 -6.64
CA ASP A 20 8.30 33.53 -7.69
C ASP A 20 9.10 34.23 -8.80
N LEU A 21 10.34 33.78 -9.03
CA LEU A 21 11.06 34.14 -10.25
C LEU A 21 10.52 33.30 -11.42
N ILE A 22 10.05 33.96 -12.47
CA ILE A 22 9.54 33.29 -13.67
C ILE A 22 10.66 33.11 -14.70
N VAL A 23 10.87 31.87 -15.12
CA VAL A 23 11.90 31.50 -16.09
C VAL A 23 11.28 30.72 -17.25
N LEU A 24 11.34 31.26 -18.47
CA LEU A 24 10.96 30.54 -19.69
C LEU A 24 12.13 29.67 -20.15
N ALA A 25 11.93 28.37 -20.31
CA ALA A 25 13.00 27.43 -20.65
C ALA A 25 12.58 26.46 -21.77
N GLY A 26 13.42 26.33 -22.81
CA GLY A 26 13.19 25.37 -23.89
C GLY A 26 13.43 25.97 -25.28
N SER A 27 13.30 25.13 -26.32
CA SER A 27 13.60 25.50 -27.71
C SER A 27 12.79 26.70 -28.22
N LYS A 28 11.59 26.94 -27.68
CA LYS A 28 10.69 28.03 -28.06
C LYS A 28 10.60 29.17 -27.03
N ALA A 29 11.49 29.23 -26.03
CA ALA A 29 11.41 30.24 -24.96
C ALA A 29 11.44 31.70 -25.48
N TRP A 30 12.22 31.97 -26.53
CA TRP A 30 12.23 33.29 -27.18
C TRP A 30 10.97 33.60 -27.99
N GLU A 31 10.33 32.58 -28.58
CA GLU A 31 9.06 32.72 -29.32
C GLU A 31 7.89 33.01 -28.37
N THR A 32 7.89 32.39 -27.18
CA THR A 32 6.88 32.64 -26.13
C THR A 32 6.97 34.08 -25.60
N TRP A 33 8.18 34.64 -25.56
CA TRP A 33 8.43 36.06 -25.28
C TRP A 33 8.48 36.87 -26.60
N ASN A 34 9.33 37.89 -26.69
CA ASN A 34 9.31 38.86 -27.79
C ASN A 34 10.19 38.45 -28.98
N LYS A 35 10.01 37.21 -29.46
CA LYS A 35 10.10 36.85 -30.89
C LYS A 35 8.89 36.02 -31.36
N GLY A 36 7.74 36.23 -30.70
CA GLY A 36 6.37 35.88 -31.11
C GLY A 36 5.33 36.93 -30.64
N GLU A 37 5.68 38.22 -30.76
CA GLU A 37 4.88 39.42 -30.39
C GLU A 37 4.38 39.50 -28.93
N GLY A 38 4.84 38.60 -28.06
CA GLY A 38 4.47 38.56 -26.64
C GLY A 38 3.04 38.11 -26.35
N VAL A 39 2.31 37.57 -27.34
CA VAL A 39 0.91 37.14 -27.16
C VAL A 39 0.81 36.00 -26.13
N ALA A 40 1.65 34.97 -26.28
CA ALA A 40 1.68 33.84 -25.35
C ALA A 40 2.09 34.28 -23.94
N TRP A 41 3.05 35.19 -23.83
CA TRP A 41 3.44 35.76 -22.54
C TRP A 41 2.28 36.51 -21.86
N ARG A 42 1.48 37.30 -22.58
CA ARG A 42 0.33 38.01 -21.99
C ARG A 42 -0.68 37.03 -21.38
N MET A 43 -0.96 35.91 -22.06
CA MET A 43 -1.82 34.86 -21.52
C MET A 43 -1.23 34.22 -20.27
N MET A 44 0.08 34.01 -20.22
CA MET A 44 0.77 33.48 -19.04
C MET A 44 0.75 34.47 -17.87
N VAL A 45 0.91 35.76 -18.13
CA VAL A 45 0.79 36.83 -17.13
C VAL A 45 -0.58 36.79 -16.45
N ASP A 46 -1.65 36.61 -17.22
CA ASP A 46 -3.02 36.47 -16.69
C ASP A 46 -3.20 35.19 -15.88
N GLY A 47 -2.74 34.06 -16.41
CA GLY A 47 -2.86 32.75 -15.75
C GLY A 47 -2.06 32.68 -14.44
N LEU A 48 -0.87 33.29 -14.41
CA LEU A 48 0.00 33.37 -13.23
C LEU A 48 -0.40 34.51 -12.28
N LYS A 49 -1.30 35.41 -12.70
CA LYS A 49 -1.72 36.60 -11.96
C LYS A 49 -0.54 37.48 -11.54
N ILE A 50 0.34 37.82 -12.48
CA ILE A 50 1.52 38.65 -12.20
C ILE A 50 1.08 40.09 -11.91
N ASP A 51 1.51 40.62 -10.76
CA ASP A 51 1.15 41.96 -10.31
C ASP A 51 1.98 43.07 -10.98
N THR A 52 1.42 44.29 -10.97
CA THR A 52 2.13 45.49 -11.46
C THR A 52 3.33 45.79 -10.57
N PHE A 53 4.50 45.97 -11.17
CA PHE A 53 5.70 46.32 -10.43
C PHE A 53 5.85 47.84 -10.28
N THR A 54 5.94 48.32 -9.05
CA THR A 54 6.23 49.73 -8.76
C THR A 54 7.70 49.88 -8.36
N THR A 55 8.45 50.65 -9.15
CA THR A 55 9.84 51.00 -8.87
C THR A 55 9.96 51.88 -7.62
N SER A 56 11.16 51.97 -7.04
CA SER A 56 11.45 52.85 -5.89
C SER A 56 11.21 54.34 -6.16
N THR A 57 11.11 54.74 -7.43
CA THR A 57 10.79 56.12 -7.85
C THR A 57 9.29 56.35 -8.07
N GLY A 58 8.44 55.37 -7.76
CA GLY A 58 6.98 55.45 -7.91
C GLY A 58 6.45 55.17 -9.32
N LYS A 59 7.32 54.82 -10.28
CA LYS A 59 6.88 54.43 -11.64
C LYS A 59 6.34 53.01 -11.63
N SER A 60 5.10 52.83 -12.10
CA SER A 60 4.44 51.54 -12.29
C SER A 60 4.77 50.93 -13.65
N ILE A 61 5.04 49.63 -13.67
CA ILE A 61 5.37 48.83 -14.86
C ILE A 61 4.29 47.78 -15.05
N ASN A 62 3.63 47.81 -16.21
CA ASN A 62 2.56 46.88 -16.55
C ASN A 62 3.09 45.43 -16.53
N PRO A 63 2.38 44.46 -15.93
CA PRO A 63 2.74 43.05 -15.94
C PRO A 63 3.12 42.48 -17.31
N TYR A 64 2.44 42.91 -18.37
CA TYR A 64 2.72 42.45 -19.73
C TYR A 64 4.08 42.93 -20.27
N ASP A 65 4.62 44.02 -19.71
CA ASP A 65 5.92 44.59 -20.07
C ASP A 65 7.05 44.08 -19.16
N GLN A 66 6.74 43.30 -18.13
CA GLN A 66 7.73 42.69 -17.23
C GLN A 66 8.33 41.46 -17.91
N SER A 67 9.57 41.58 -18.39
CA SER A 67 10.24 40.48 -19.08
C SER A 67 10.63 39.33 -18.13
N PRO A 68 10.30 38.07 -18.47
CA PRO A 68 10.74 36.91 -17.70
C PRO A 68 12.23 36.64 -17.94
N VAL A 69 12.85 35.87 -17.06
CA VAL A 69 14.20 35.32 -17.33
C VAL A 69 14.08 34.27 -18.44
N ILE A 70 15.01 34.28 -19.40
CA ILE A 70 14.94 33.37 -20.57
C ILE A 70 16.13 32.41 -20.59
N LEU A 71 15.82 31.12 -20.71
CA LEU A 71 16.72 30.02 -21.02
C LEU A 71 16.36 29.43 -22.39
N GLY A 72 16.89 30.06 -23.43
CA GLY A 72 16.69 29.67 -24.83
C GLY A 72 17.90 30.02 -25.70
N GLY A 73 18.08 29.29 -26.81
CA GLY A 73 19.25 29.41 -27.69
C GLY A 73 20.57 29.17 -26.94
N ASP A 74 21.56 30.05 -27.14
CA ASP A 74 22.90 29.95 -26.56
C ASP A 74 22.95 29.72 -25.04
N THR A 75 21.96 30.26 -24.30
CA THR A 75 21.89 30.09 -22.83
C THR A 75 21.46 28.69 -22.41
N LEU A 76 20.62 28.04 -23.23
CA LEU A 76 20.17 26.67 -23.04
C LEU A 76 21.25 25.65 -23.42
N GLU A 77 22.14 26.02 -24.34
CA GLU A 77 23.33 25.23 -24.68
C GLU A 77 24.46 25.39 -23.64
N ASN A 78 24.49 26.51 -22.92
CA ASN A 78 25.55 26.85 -21.97
C ASN A 78 25.05 27.05 -20.52
N ILE A 79 24.14 26.19 -20.05
CA ILE A 79 23.49 26.30 -18.73
C ILE A 79 24.51 26.36 -17.59
N VAL A 80 25.59 25.58 -17.66
CA VAL A 80 26.64 25.51 -16.61
C VAL A 80 27.37 26.85 -16.42
N LYS A 81 27.48 27.66 -17.49
CA LYS A 81 28.16 28.97 -17.45
C LYS A 81 27.19 30.14 -17.26
N THR A 82 25.90 29.86 -17.14
CA THR A 82 24.84 30.86 -17.08
C THR A 82 24.32 31.00 -15.65
N ARG A 83 24.24 32.22 -15.13
CA ARG A 83 23.53 32.50 -13.87
C ARG A 83 22.06 32.68 -14.19
N ILE A 84 21.23 31.73 -13.76
CA ILE A 84 19.78 31.71 -14.04
C ILE A 84 19.01 32.58 -13.05
N ALA A 85 19.41 32.57 -11.78
CA ALA A 85 18.73 33.27 -10.70
C ALA A 85 19.77 33.85 -9.72
N ASP A 86 19.34 34.82 -8.91
CA ASP A 86 20.21 35.37 -7.85
C ASP A 86 20.38 34.36 -6.71
N LYS A 87 21.48 34.49 -5.96
CA LYS A 87 21.83 33.59 -4.86
C LYS A 87 20.73 33.56 -3.79
N GLU A 88 20.12 34.71 -3.54
CA GLU A 88 19.09 34.89 -2.51
C GLU A 88 17.69 34.44 -2.94
N GLN A 89 17.49 34.11 -4.22
CA GLN A 89 16.18 33.71 -4.73
C GLN A 89 15.66 32.46 -3.99
N THR A 90 14.44 32.53 -3.46
CA THR A 90 13.85 31.45 -2.65
C THR A 90 12.84 30.59 -3.41
N ALA A 91 12.17 31.14 -4.43
CA ALA A 91 11.19 30.43 -5.25
C ALA A 91 11.40 30.70 -6.75
N ILE A 92 11.33 29.65 -7.58
CA ILE A 92 11.54 29.72 -9.03
C ILE A 92 10.50 28.85 -9.75
N LYS A 93 9.79 29.43 -10.71
CA LYS A 93 8.89 28.72 -11.63
C LYS A 93 9.50 28.68 -13.02
N PHE A 94 9.84 27.48 -13.48
CA PHE A 94 10.21 27.23 -14.86
C PHE A 94 8.96 26.95 -15.69
N ILE A 95 8.88 27.52 -16.88
CA ILE A 95 7.83 27.25 -17.86
C ILE A 95 8.49 26.62 -19.07
N GLN A 96 8.11 25.39 -19.39
CA GLN A 96 8.63 24.66 -20.53
C GLN A 96 8.02 25.23 -21.82
N CYS A 97 8.86 25.87 -22.63
CA CYS A 97 8.48 26.44 -23.92
C CYS A 97 9.09 25.61 -25.05
N GLY A 98 8.30 24.70 -25.63
CA GLY A 98 8.78 23.74 -26.62
C GLY A 98 9.50 22.55 -25.97
N GLU A 99 10.59 22.10 -26.59
CA GLU A 99 11.33 20.93 -26.12
C GLU A 99 12.40 21.30 -25.09
N LEU A 100 12.47 20.49 -24.05
CA LEU A 100 13.51 20.56 -23.01
C LEU A 100 13.98 19.15 -22.72
N THR A 101 15.21 18.83 -23.11
CA THR A 101 15.75 17.48 -22.98
C THR A 101 16.02 17.14 -21.51
N SER A 102 16.03 15.86 -21.16
CA SER A 102 16.35 15.40 -19.80
C SER A 102 17.71 15.92 -19.31
N ASN A 103 18.71 15.98 -20.20
CA ASN A 103 20.03 16.55 -19.89
C ASN A 103 19.96 18.03 -19.53
N GLN A 104 19.16 18.82 -20.25
CA GLN A 104 18.96 20.23 -19.95
C GLN A 104 18.23 20.42 -18.62
N LYS A 105 17.19 19.63 -18.33
CA LYS A 105 16.48 19.65 -17.04
C LYS A 105 17.43 19.38 -15.87
N THR A 106 18.26 18.33 -15.98
CA THR A 106 19.27 18.02 -14.97
C THR A 106 20.31 19.13 -14.81
N ALA A 107 20.81 19.69 -15.93
CA ALA A 107 21.77 20.80 -15.88
C ALA A 107 21.20 22.05 -15.20
N ILE A 108 19.91 22.36 -15.42
CA ILE A 108 19.20 23.45 -14.73
C ILE A 108 19.15 23.16 -13.23
N CYS A 109 18.71 21.96 -12.84
CA CYS A 109 18.61 21.58 -11.43
C CYS A 109 19.96 21.71 -10.70
N LEU A 110 21.04 21.25 -11.34
CA LEU A 110 22.38 21.38 -10.81
C LEU A 110 22.84 22.85 -10.69
N ASN A 111 22.57 23.66 -11.71
CA ASN A 111 22.90 25.08 -11.68
C ASN A 111 22.22 25.77 -10.48
N ILE A 112 20.91 25.53 -10.31
CA ILE A 112 20.13 26.10 -9.20
C ILE A 112 20.61 25.57 -7.84
N ALA A 113 20.94 24.28 -7.74
CA ALA A 113 21.49 23.71 -6.52
C ALA A 113 22.79 24.42 -6.09
N LYS A 114 23.69 24.68 -7.05
CA LYS A 114 25.01 25.29 -6.80
C LYS A 114 24.97 26.79 -6.61
N MET A 115 24.08 27.49 -7.30
CA MET A 115 24.16 28.95 -7.43
C MET A 115 23.13 29.70 -6.59
N THR A 116 22.09 29.04 -6.08
CA THR A 116 21.00 29.71 -5.35
C THR A 116 20.63 29.00 -4.04
N ASN A 117 19.83 29.69 -3.23
CA ASN A 117 19.18 29.18 -2.03
C ASN A 117 17.71 28.79 -2.26
N ALA A 118 17.30 28.61 -3.52
CA ALA A 118 15.91 28.33 -3.87
C ALA A 118 15.39 27.08 -3.15
N LYS A 119 14.27 27.21 -2.45
CA LYS A 119 13.60 26.14 -1.70
C LYS A 119 12.44 25.55 -2.48
N VAL A 120 11.77 26.36 -3.28
CA VAL A 120 10.64 25.94 -4.12
C VAL A 120 11.04 26.11 -5.57
N VAL A 121 11.10 25.01 -6.32
CA VAL A 121 11.45 25.01 -7.73
C VAL A 121 10.53 24.04 -8.47
N THR A 122 9.78 24.55 -9.44
CA THR A 122 8.74 23.80 -10.16
C THR A 122 8.82 24.06 -11.65
N LEU A 123 8.54 23.04 -12.46
CA LEU A 123 8.44 23.10 -13.91
C LEU A 123 6.97 22.96 -14.34
N PHE A 124 6.48 23.90 -15.12
CA PHE A 124 5.13 23.93 -15.69
C PHE A 124 5.15 23.80 -17.21
N SER A 125 4.03 23.37 -17.81
CA SER A 125 3.82 23.42 -19.26
C SER A 125 3.50 24.84 -19.73
N SER A 126 3.40 25.03 -21.05
CA SER A 126 2.93 26.29 -21.64
C SER A 126 1.49 26.64 -21.23
N GLU A 127 0.69 25.65 -20.85
CA GLU A 127 -0.69 25.77 -20.38
C GLU A 127 -0.77 25.98 -18.85
N LEU A 128 0.37 26.07 -18.18
CA LEU A 128 0.52 26.22 -16.73
C LEU A 128 0.11 24.99 -15.89
N ASP A 129 0.09 23.80 -16.49
CA ASP A 129 -0.01 22.54 -15.76
C ASP A 129 1.34 22.16 -15.14
N LEU A 130 1.34 21.69 -13.90
CA LEU A 130 2.57 21.27 -13.22
C LEU A 130 3.11 19.99 -13.88
N ILE A 131 4.29 20.06 -14.48
CA ILE A 131 4.98 18.92 -15.08
C ILE A 131 5.81 18.20 -14.02
N GLU A 132 6.70 18.92 -13.34
CA GLU A 132 7.66 18.35 -12.37
C GLU A 132 7.88 19.31 -11.19
N ASN A 133 8.10 18.75 -9.98
CA ASN A 133 8.56 19.51 -8.82
C ASN A 133 10.02 19.15 -8.51
N TRP A 134 10.93 20.10 -8.72
CA TRP A 134 12.37 19.91 -8.56
C TRP A 134 12.89 20.28 -7.17
N SER A 135 12.06 20.86 -6.30
CA SER A 135 12.45 21.32 -4.96
C SER A 135 13.21 20.25 -4.17
N GLY A 136 12.66 19.05 -4.10
CA GLY A 136 13.28 17.92 -3.39
C GLY A 136 14.51 17.34 -4.10
N HIS A 137 14.59 17.43 -5.43
CA HIS A 137 15.78 17.02 -6.18
C HIS A 137 16.95 17.99 -5.94
N ILE A 138 16.68 19.29 -5.99
CA ILE A 138 17.68 20.36 -5.79
C ILE A 138 18.22 20.35 -4.35
N GLN A 139 17.37 20.13 -3.34
CA GLN A 139 17.88 20.00 -1.96
C GLN A 139 18.75 18.76 -1.76
N ARG A 140 18.48 17.66 -2.47
CA ARG A 140 19.36 16.48 -2.46
C ARG A 140 20.70 16.77 -3.13
N LEU A 141 20.69 17.44 -4.28
CA LEU A 141 21.91 17.87 -4.99
C LEU A 141 22.81 18.77 -4.14
N ARG A 142 22.25 19.53 -3.18
CA ARG A 142 23.04 20.36 -2.24
C ARG A 142 23.68 19.57 -1.09
N ASN A 143 23.14 18.40 -0.76
CA ASN A 143 23.55 17.60 0.39
C ASN A 143 24.49 16.43 0.02
N GLU A 144 24.62 16.09 -1.27
CA GLU A 144 25.51 15.05 -1.78
C GLU A 144 26.89 15.63 -2.19
N ASP A 145 27.99 14.91 -1.88
CA ASP A 145 29.34 15.26 -2.31
C ASP A 145 29.47 15.17 -3.85
N ASP A 146 29.49 16.34 -4.47
CA ASP A 146 29.26 16.69 -5.88
C ASP A 146 30.25 16.10 -6.93
N ALA A 147 31.27 15.32 -6.54
CA ALA A 147 32.37 15.02 -7.45
C ALA A 147 32.12 13.81 -8.39
N ARG A 148 31.24 12.87 -8.03
CA ARG A 148 31.13 11.57 -8.72
C ARG A 148 30.03 11.51 -9.78
N LEU A 149 28.82 11.98 -9.48
CA LEU A 149 27.68 12.00 -10.41
C LEU A 149 27.94 12.91 -11.63
N LEU A 150 28.64 14.03 -11.44
CA LEU A 150 28.96 14.96 -12.52
C LEU A 150 30.00 14.44 -13.50
N SER A 151 30.88 13.53 -13.06
CA SER A 151 31.90 12.93 -13.92
C SER A 151 31.33 11.84 -14.84
N GLU A 152 30.23 11.19 -14.45
CA GLU A 152 29.64 10.08 -15.22
C GLU A 152 28.53 10.55 -16.19
N MET A 153 27.81 11.63 -15.85
CA MET A 153 26.66 12.12 -16.63
C MET A 153 27.02 13.15 -17.72
N ALA A 154 28.23 13.73 -17.69
CA ALA A 154 28.68 14.73 -18.67
C ALA A 154 29.36 14.14 -19.92
N VAL A 155 29.37 12.82 -20.08
CA VAL A 155 29.88 12.18 -21.30
C VAL A 155 28.68 11.87 -22.18
N GLU A 156 28.66 12.36 -23.42
CA GLU A 156 27.78 11.84 -24.47
C GLU A 156 27.72 10.30 -24.37
N PRO A 157 26.56 9.65 -24.63
CA PRO A 157 26.54 8.19 -24.70
C PRO A 157 27.71 7.74 -25.58
N PRO A 158 28.59 6.85 -25.08
CA PRO A 158 29.79 6.49 -25.83
C PRO A 158 29.35 5.97 -27.20
N LYS A 159 29.96 6.46 -28.28
CA LYS A 159 29.73 5.95 -29.64
C LYS A 159 30.12 4.47 -29.67
N ILE A 160 29.14 3.60 -29.48
CA ILE A 160 29.31 2.15 -29.53
C ILE A 160 29.33 1.69 -30.97
N LYS A 161 30.15 0.68 -31.24
CA LYS A 161 30.32 0.06 -32.55
C LYS A 161 29.82 -1.38 -32.52
N GLU A 162 29.58 -1.92 -33.72
CA GLU A 162 29.10 -3.29 -33.91
C GLU A 162 29.95 -4.34 -33.17
N ASN A 163 31.28 -4.17 -33.18
CA ASN A 163 32.23 -5.12 -32.62
C ASN A 163 32.50 -4.95 -31.11
N ASP A 164 31.88 -3.96 -30.46
CA ASP A 164 32.08 -3.74 -29.02
C ASP A 164 31.51 -4.90 -28.20
N ARG A 165 32.14 -5.16 -27.04
CA ARG A 165 31.76 -6.30 -26.22
C ARG A 165 30.39 -6.09 -25.58
N THR A 166 29.67 -7.17 -25.28
CA THR A 166 28.32 -7.09 -24.68
C THR A 166 28.31 -6.33 -23.34
N ASN A 167 29.38 -6.41 -22.55
CA ASN A 167 29.50 -5.66 -21.31
C ASN A 167 29.62 -4.14 -21.53
N GLU A 168 30.23 -3.70 -22.63
CA GLU A 168 30.31 -2.29 -23.02
C GLU A 168 28.96 -1.81 -23.55
N LYS A 169 28.35 -2.58 -24.45
CA LYS A 169 26.97 -2.37 -24.95
C LYS A 169 25.96 -2.24 -23.80
N SER A 170 26.05 -3.13 -22.82
CA SER A 170 25.20 -3.11 -21.62
C SER A 170 25.38 -1.86 -20.75
N ARG A 171 26.61 -1.36 -20.59
CA ARG A 171 26.87 -0.11 -19.84
C ARG A 171 26.35 1.12 -20.57
N ALA A 172 26.51 1.17 -21.89
CA ALA A 172 25.94 2.25 -22.69
C ALA A 172 24.42 2.19 -22.68
N PHE A 173 23.84 1.00 -22.78
CA PHE A 173 22.39 0.82 -22.64
C PHE A 173 21.90 1.31 -21.28
N GLN A 174 22.53 0.89 -20.17
CA GLN A 174 22.21 1.40 -18.83
C GLN A 174 22.25 2.93 -18.77
N LYS A 175 23.27 3.54 -19.37
CA LYS A 175 23.43 5.00 -19.40
C LYS A 175 22.36 5.67 -20.27
N TRP A 176 22.06 5.09 -21.42
CA TRP A 176 21.02 5.55 -22.36
C TRP A 176 19.63 5.50 -21.72
N LEU A 177 19.34 4.44 -20.96
CA LEU A 177 18.08 4.32 -20.22
C LEU A 177 17.90 5.47 -19.21
N GLY A 178 19.00 6.01 -18.66
CA GLY A 178 18.98 7.14 -17.74
C GLY A 178 18.28 6.86 -16.40
N LEU A 179 18.07 5.58 -16.07
CA LEU A 179 17.35 5.16 -14.87
C LEU A 179 18.32 4.75 -13.76
N ASP A 180 17.98 5.10 -12.52
CA ASP A 180 18.63 4.53 -11.33
C ASP A 180 18.09 3.12 -11.10
N MET A 181 18.88 2.11 -11.48
CA MET A 181 18.44 0.71 -11.53
C MET A 181 19.17 -0.17 -10.53
N ALA A 182 18.46 -1.17 -10.02
CA ALA A 182 19.00 -2.19 -9.13
C ALA A 182 18.34 -3.55 -9.39
N LEU A 183 19.02 -4.62 -8.99
CA LEU A 183 18.55 -5.99 -9.16
C LEU A 183 18.07 -6.58 -7.84
N ARG A 184 16.84 -7.09 -7.82
CA ARG A 184 16.25 -7.78 -6.67
C ARG A 184 16.93 -9.15 -6.44
N ARG A 185 17.15 -9.51 -5.17
CA ARG A 185 17.67 -10.83 -4.79
C ARG A 185 16.59 -11.90 -5.00
N GLY A 186 16.98 -13.10 -5.41
CA GLY A 186 16.04 -14.19 -5.68
C GLY A 186 15.45 -14.13 -7.09
N SER A 187 14.41 -13.30 -7.30
CA SER A 187 13.68 -13.23 -8.58
C SER A 187 14.54 -12.73 -9.76
N ARG A 188 15.62 -11.98 -9.48
CA ARG A 188 16.49 -11.34 -10.48
C ARG A 188 15.73 -10.38 -11.41
N GLU A 189 14.70 -9.74 -10.88
CA GLU A 189 13.95 -8.70 -11.56
C GLU A 189 14.64 -7.34 -11.38
N ILE A 190 14.62 -6.54 -12.44
CA ILE A 190 15.21 -5.20 -12.46
C ILE A 190 14.17 -4.23 -11.91
N TYR A 191 14.61 -3.35 -11.02
CA TYR A 191 13.81 -2.25 -10.48
C TYR A 191 14.48 -0.93 -10.83
N ALA A 192 13.67 0.10 -11.10
CA ALA A 192 14.13 1.47 -11.29
C ALA A 192 13.54 2.38 -10.20
N TYR A 193 14.35 3.29 -9.67
CA TYR A 193 13.92 4.27 -8.69
C TYR A 193 13.29 5.48 -9.38
N ASP A 194 12.02 5.76 -9.05
CA ASP A 194 11.24 6.85 -9.66
C ASP A 194 11.30 8.18 -8.89
N GLY A 195 12.18 8.27 -7.89
CA GLY A 195 12.26 9.41 -6.98
C GLY A 195 11.56 9.18 -5.65
N LYS A 196 10.62 8.23 -5.57
CA LYS A 196 9.87 7.86 -4.35
C LYS A 196 10.11 6.39 -3.96
N THR A 197 9.92 5.49 -4.92
CA THR A 197 9.97 4.04 -4.72
C THR A 197 10.68 3.33 -5.87
N TRP A 198 11.08 2.09 -5.62
CA TRP A 198 11.61 1.18 -6.63
C TRP A 198 10.47 0.47 -7.33
N LYS A 199 10.33 0.68 -8.64
CA LYS A 199 9.32 0.03 -9.49
C LYS A 199 9.96 -1.05 -10.35
N GLN A 200 9.33 -2.21 -10.39
CA GLN A 200 9.74 -3.29 -11.28
C GLN A 200 9.70 -2.82 -12.73
N GLN A 201 10.70 -3.20 -13.51
CA GLN A 201 10.75 -3.03 -14.95
C GLN A 201 10.35 -4.37 -15.57
N GLU A 202 9.32 -4.37 -16.42
CA GLU A 202 8.91 -5.58 -17.13
C GLU A 202 9.99 -5.96 -18.16
N ASN A 203 10.16 -7.26 -18.41
CA ASN A 203 11.18 -7.68 -19.37
C ASN A 203 10.81 -7.21 -20.78
N ASP A 204 9.53 -7.30 -21.15
CA ASP A 204 9.02 -6.87 -22.46
C ASP A 204 9.33 -5.38 -22.71
N ASP A 205 9.12 -4.51 -21.71
CA ASP A 205 9.50 -3.09 -21.78
C ASP A 205 11.01 -2.91 -21.97
N LEU A 206 11.83 -3.72 -21.30
CA LEU A 206 13.29 -3.67 -21.42
C LEU A 206 13.76 -4.18 -22.78
N GLU A 207 13.06 -5.16 -23.37
CA GLU A 207 13.32 -5.68 -24.72
C GLU A 207 12.99 -4.62 -25.76
N GLU A 208 11.84 -3.96 -25.66
CA GLU A 208 11.47 -2.84 -26.54
C GLU A 208 12.50 -1.70 -26.46
N ARG A 209 12.88 -1.31 -25.23
CA ARG A 209 13.90 -0.27 -25.02
C ARG A 209 15.28 -0.69 -25.53
N ALA A 210 15.63 -1.97 -25.47
CA ALA A 210 16.88 -2.49 -26.03
C ALA A 210 16.89 -2.38 -27.56
N VAL A 211 15.77 -2.66 -28.23
CA VAL A 211 15.61 -2.47 -29.67
C VAL A 211 15.81 -1.00 -30.04
N GLN A 212 15.10 -0.08 -29.36
CA GLN A 212 15.25 1.36 -29.58
C GLN A 212 16.71 1.82 -29.43
N PHE A 213 17.40 1.33 -28.39
CA PHE A 213 18.81 1.62 -28.19
C PHE A 213 19.71 1.12 -29.33
N PHE A 214 19.46 -0.09 -29.84
CA PHE A 214 20.22 -0.62 -30.97
C PHE A 214 19.95 0.16 -32.26
N ASP A 215 18.70 0.51 -32.53
CA ASP A 215 18.31 1.32 -33.69
C ASP A 215 18.97 2.71 -33.66
N GLU A 216 18.92 3.41 -32.53
CA GLU A 216 19.56 4.72 -32.37
C GLU A 216 21.07 4.69 -32.51
N CYS A 217 21.69 3.55 -32.16
CA CYS A 217 23.14 3.35 -32.31
C CYS A 217 23.52 2.76 -33.67
N GLU A 218 22.56 2.51 -34.57
CA GLU A 218 22.75 1.85 -35.87
C GLU A 218 23.43 0.46 -35.76
N LEU A 219 23.03 -0.32 -34.75
CA LEU A 219 23.62 -1.62 -34.43
C LEU A 219 22.71 -2.77 -34.89
N GLY A 220 23.31 -3.88 -35.32
CA GLY A 220 22.59 -5.11 -35.61
C GLY A 220 22.08 -5.81 -34.33
N TYR A 221 20.86 -6.33 -34.36
CA TYR A 221 20.30 -7.10 -33.25
C TYR A 221 19.54 -8.35 -33.72
N SER A 222 19.39 -9.27 -32.77
CA SER A 222 18.59 -10.50 -32.86
C SER A 222 18.04 -10.78 -31.46
N ASP A 223 17.06 -11.68 -31.33
CA ASP A 223 16.52 -12.11 -30.04
C ASP A 223 17.65 -12.49 -29.06
N SER A 224 18.63 -13.26 -29.54
CA SER A 224 19.78 -13.69 -28.74
C SER A 224 20.69 -12.53 -28.31
N THR A 225 20.77 -11.46 -29.11
CA THR A 225 21.56 -10.26 -28.80
C THR A 225 20.89 -9.45 -27.70
N ILE A 226 19.57 -9.28 -27.79
CA ILE A 226 18.74 -8.57 -26.81
C ILE A 226 18.80 -9.30 -25.46
N ASP A 227 18.58 -10.62 -25.47
CA ASP A 227 18.67 -11.47 -24.29
C ASP A 227 20.04 -11.36 -23.59
N ARG A 228 21.12 -11.39 -24.37
CA ARG A 228 22.49 -11.25 -23.84
C ARG A 228 22.72 -9.87 -23.25
N LEU A 229 22.20 -8.82 -23.88
CA LEU A 229 22.30 -7.45 -23.37
C LEU A 229 21.61 -7.34 -22.00
N ILE A 230 20.34 -7.75 -21.91
CA ILE A 230 19.55 -7.67 -20.67
C ILE A 230 20.16 -8.55 -19.57
N ASN A 231 20.61 -9.76 -19.89
CA ASN A 231 21.26 -10.63 -18.91
C ASN A 231 22.59 -10.06 -18.41
N THR A 232 23.34 -9.40 -19.28
CA THR A 232 24.59 -8.71 -18.91
C THR A 232 24.28 -7.49 -18.05
N LEU A 233 23.23 -6.73 -18.35
CA LEU A 233 22.73 -5.63 -17.52
C LEU A 233 22.40 -6.12 -16.11
N LYS A 234 21.61 -7.19 -16.00
CA LYS A 234 21.31 -7.85 -14.71
C LYS A 234 22.58 -8.22 -13.94
N ALA A 235 23.64 -8.67 -14.60
CA ALA A 235 24.90 -9.00 -13.95
C ALA A 235 25.69 -7.77 -13.47
N GLN A 236 25.53 -6.62 -14.14
CA GLN A 236 26.24 -5.37 -13.84
C GLN A 236 25.54 -4.50 -12.78
N LEU A 237 24.22 -4.62 -12.64
CA LEU A 237 23.43 -3.79 -11.72
C LEU A 237 23.78 -4.05 -10.24
N PRO A 238 23.76 -2.99 -9.39
CA PRO A 238 23.87 -3.16 -7.96
C PRO A 238 22.68 -3.96 -7.42
N ARG A 239 22.86 -4.60 -6.27
CA ARG A 239 21.79 -5.34 -5.60
C ARG A 239 20.97 -4.40 -4.74
N MET A 240 19.65 -4.59 -4.76
CA MET A 240 18.79 -3.96 -3.76
C MET A 240 19.23 -4.39 -2.35
N GLY A 241 19.18 -3.44 -1.42
CA GLY A 241 19.40 -3.68 0.00
C GLY A 241 18.15 -4.23 0.67
N GLU A 242 18.17 -4.27 2.00
CA GLU A 242 17.02 -4.68 2.79
C GLU A 242 16.01 -3.53 2.89
N MET A 243 14.73 -3.85 2.67
CA MET A 243 13.63 -2.91 2.85
C MET A 243 13.26 -2.84 4.33
N PRO A 244 13.38 -1.68 4.98
CA PRO A 244 12.95 -1.53 6.36
C PRO A 244 11.45 -1.77 6.48
N CYS A 245 11.06 -2.69 7.37
CA CYS A 245 9.66 -3.05 7.55
C CYS A 245 8.86 -1.96 8.28
N ASP A 246 9.51 -0.97 8.86
CA ASP A 246 8.95 0.10 9.68
C ASP A 246 8.70 1.41 8.94
N LEU A 247 9.01 1.47 7.64
CA LEU A 247 8.83 2.67 6.84
C LEU A 247 7.59 2.55 5.94
N ILE A 248 6.84 3.65 5.86
CA ILE A 248 5.66 3.79 5.01
C ILE A 248 5.90 4.98 4.07
N ALA A 249 5.94 4.75 2.77
CA ALA A 249 6.08 5.83 1.79
C ALA A 249 4.72 6.45 1.46
N PHE A 250 4.70 7.78 1.40
CA PHE A 250 3.63 8.67 0.95
C PHE A 250 4.15 9.51 -0.23
N ASP A 251 3.29 10.25 -0.92
CA ASP A 251 3.73 11.04 -2.09
C ASP A 251 4.78 12.10 -1.75
N ASN A 252 4.70 12.68 -0.54
CA ASN A 252 5.55 13.76 -0.07
C ASN A 252 6.70 13.32 0.87
N GLY A 253 6.81 12.04 1.21
CA GLY A 253 7.88 11.55 2.08
C GLY A 253 7.63 10.16 2.65
N VAL A 254 8.36 9.83 3.71
CA VAL A 254 8.37 8.51 4.33
C VAL A 254 8.15 8.67 5.84
N LEU A 255 7.15 7.99 6.36
CA LEU A 255 6.83 7.93 7.79
C LEU A 255 7.46 6.69 8.41
N ASN A 256 8.18 6.83 9.52
CA ASN A 256 8.51 5.69 10.36
C ASN A 256 7.33 5.34 11.27
N ARG A 257 6.73 4.17 11.10
CA ARG A 257 5.52 3.73 11.83
C ARG A 257 5.73 3.45 13.31
N ASN A 258 6.97 3.35 13.76
CA ASN A 258 7.31 3.10 15.17
C ASN A 258 7.64 4.40 15.91
N THR A 259 8.33 5.35 15.26
CA THR A 259 8.72 6.64 15.88
C THR A 259 7.79 7.80 15.50
N LEU A 260 6.95 7.61 14.48
CA LEU A 260 6.11 8.63 13.83
C LEU A 260 6.90 9.79 13.22
N GLU A 261 8.21 9.62 13.01
CA GLU A 261 9.07 10.60 12.37
C GLU A 261 8.85 10.58 10.84
N PHE A 262 8.56 11.75 10.26
CA PHE A 262 8.36 11.92 8.82
C PHE A 262 9.60 12.54 8.16
N LYS A 263 10.13 11.88 7.12
CA LYS A 263 11.36 12.29 6.41
C LYS A 263 11.14 12.36 4.90
N PRO A 264 11.98 13.10 4.15
CA PRO A 264 12.00 13.01 2.70
C PRO A 264 12.30 11.59 2.19
N HIS A 265 11.88 11.30 0.96
CA HIS A 265 12.22 10.06 0.27
C HIS A 265 13.73 9.83 0.20
N ASN A 266 14.13 8.57 0.44
CA ASN A 266 15.52 8.14 0.35
C ASN A 266 15.59 6.81 -0.41
N ARG A 267 16.33 6.81 -1.53
CA ARG A 267 16.50 5.63 -2.39
C ARG A 267 17.08 4.41 -1.65
N LEU A 268 17.91 4.66 -0.62
CA LEU A 268 18.56 3.62 0.18
C LEU A 268 17.59 2.90 1.13
N ASN A 269 16.33 3.34 1.23
CA ASN A 269 15.29 2.61 1.96
C ASN A 269 14.71 1.44 1.15
N TRP A 270 15.00 1.34 -0.15
CA TRP A 270 14.56 0.22 -1.02
C TRP A 270 13.05 -0.06 -1.03
N LEU A 271 12.23 0.96 -0.71
CA LEU A 271 10.78 0.84 -0.65
C LEU A 271 10.20 0.59 -2.04
N THR A 272 9.31 -0.38 -2.17
CA THR A 272 8.64 -0.76 -3.42
C THR A 272 7.15 -0.44 -3.42
N ALA A 273 6.61 -0.07 -2.26
CA ALA A 273 5.23 0.28 -2.03
C ALA A 273 5.12 1.74 -1.58
N CYS A 274 4.14 2.47 -2.11
CA CYS A 274 3.80 3.83 -1.72
C CYS A 274 2.28 3.97 -1.58
N ILE A 275 1.84 4.70 -0.57
CA ILE A 275 0.47 5.18 -0.45
C ILE A 275 0.37 6.45 -1.33
N PRO A 276 -0.52 6.50 -2.33
CA PRO A 276 -0.57 7.58 -3.33
C PRO A 276 -1.29 8.83 -2.80
N HIS A 277 -0.93 9.25 -1.58
CA HIS A 277 -1.49 10.40 -0.88
C HIS A 277 -0.38 11.13 -0.11
N ASN A 278 -0.57 12.44 0.11
CA ASN A 278 0.33 13.19 0.98
C ASN A 278 0.03 12.87 2.45
N TYR A 279 1.08 12.68 3.23
CA TYR A 279 0.99 12.68 4.69
C TYR A 279 0.95 14.13 5.18
N ASP A 280 -0.03 14.46 6.01
CA ASP A 280 -0.17 15.75 6.67
C ASP A 280 -0.13 15.55 8.19
N GLU A 281 0.69 16.35 8.88
CA GLU A 281 0.77 16.35 10.33
C GLU A 281 -0.43 17.06 10.97
N GLN A 282 -1.13 17.90 10.21
CA GLN A 282 -2.30 18.62 10.70
C GLN A 282 -3.57 17.78 10.50
N ALA A 283 -4.37 17.70 11.57
CA ALA A 283 -5.65 17.03 11.53
C ALA A 283 -6.63 17.80 10.64
N THR A 284 -7.08 17.14 9.57
CA THR A 284 -8.19 17.60 8.74
C THR A 284 -9.49 16.95 9.20
N ASN A 285 -10.60 17.67 9.06
CA ASN A 285 -11.92 17.15 9.41
C ASN A 285 -12.31 15.98 8.50
N THR A 286 -12.91 14.94 9.09
CA THR A 286 -13.33 13.72 8.38
C THR A 286 -14.82 13.40 8.61
N PRO A 287 -15.76 14.34 8.34
CA PRO A 287 -17.17 14.18 8.69
C PRO A 287 -17.83 12.97 8.02
N HIS A 288 -17.47 12.62 6.79
CA HIS A 288 -18.06 11.48 6.09
C HIS A 288 -17.53 10.17 6.67
N PHE A 289 -16.23 10.08 6.93
CA PHE A 289 -15.64 8.94 7.63
C PHE A 289 -16.24 8.75 9.02
N ASP A 290 -16.41 9.82 9.78
CA ASP A 290 -16.99 9.76 11.13
C ASP A 290 -18.45 9.30 11.09
N LYS A 291 -19.22 9.78 10.11
CA LYS A 291 -20.60 9.31 9.86
C LYS A 291 -20.61 7.82 9.54
N TRP A 292 -19.72 7.35 8.67
CA TRP A 292 -19.60 5.93 8.32
C TRP A 292 -19.19 5.08 9.52
N LEU A 293 -18.16 5.50 10.26
CA LEU A 293 -17.63 4.79 11.42
C LEU A 293 -18.70 4.65 12.50
N ASN A 294 -19.44 5.72 12.79
CA ASN A 294 -20.56 5.70 13.73
C ASN A 294 -21.70 4.77 13.25
N PHE A 295 -21.97 4.75 11.94
CA PHE A 295 -22.97 3.86 11.34
C PHE A 295 -22.59 2.38 11.49
N VAL A 296 -21.38 1.98 11.08
CA VAL A 296 -20.96 0.57 11.11
C VAL A 296 -20.68 0.04 12.52
N SER A 297 -20.36 0.95 13.45
CA SER A 297 -20.18 0.63 14.87
C SER A 297 -21.48 0.62 15.67
N ASP A 298 -22.62 1.03 15.08
CA ASP A 298 -23.89 1.19 15.79
C ASP A 298 -23.78 2.10 17.03
N GLY A 299 -22.97 3.16 16.94
CA GLY A 299 -22.68 4.07 18.06
C GLY A 299 -21.82 3.47 19.17
N ASN A 300 -21.42 2.20 19.08
CA ASN A 300 -20.56 1.55 20.06
C ASN A 300 -19.11 2.04 19.90
N GLN A 301 -18.64 2.81 20.88
CA GLN A 301 -17.31 3.41 20.87
C GLN A 301 -16.17 2.38 20.90
N ASP A 302 -16.36 1.25 21.59
CA ASP A 302 -15.36 0.17 21.60
C ASP A 302 -15.24 -0.48 20.22
N LYS A 303 -16.37 -0.74 19.55
CA LYS A 303 -16.36 -1.26 18.18
C LYS A 303 -15.76 -0.26 17.19
N ALA A 304 -16.09 1.03 17.31
CA ALA A 304 -15.49 2.08 16.49
C ALA A 304 -13.96 2.12 16.68
N ARG A 305 -13.48 2.05 17.93
CA ARG A 305 -12.05 1.96 18.25
C ARG A 305 -11.41 0.70 17.67
N ASN A 306 -12.08 -0.45 17.74
CA ASN A 306 -11.57 -1.70 17.17
C ASN A 306 -11.47 -1.64 15.63
N ILE A 307 -12.42 -0.98 14.95
CA ILE A 307 -12.36 -0.74 13.50
C ILE A 307 -11.17 0.17 13.17
N LEU A 308 -10.95 1.25 13.93
CA LEU A 308 -9.77 2.10 13.78
C LEU A 308 -8.47 1.31 13.99
N ALA A 309 -8.45 0.33 14.90
CA ALA A 309 -7.29 -0.53 15.10
C ALA A 309 -7.03 -1.46 13.90
N ALA A 310 -8.08 -1.90 13.20
CA ALA A 310 -7.93 -2.67 11.97
C ALA A 310 -7.34 -1.79 10.85
N LEU A 311 -7.84 -0.57 10.70
CA LEU A 311 -7.28 0.42 9.78
C LEU A 311 -5.84 0.78 10.12
N TYR A 312 -5.49 0.88 11.41
CA TYR A 312 -4.12 1.07 11.87
C TYR A 312 -3.22 -0.08 11.44
N ALA A 313 -3.66 -1.33 11.64
CA ALA A 313 -2.89 -2.49 11.23
C ALA A 313 -2.63 -2.50 9.72
N ILE A 314 -3.62 -2.11 8.90
CA ILE A 314 -3.53 -2.04 7.44
C ILE A 314 -2.59 -0.93 7.00
N LEU A 315 -2.84 0.31 7.45
CA LEU A 315 -2.00 1.47 7.17
C LEU A 315 -0.54 1.20 7.52
N THR A 316 -0.31 0.62 8.70
CA THR A 316 1.02 0.33 9.21
C THR A 316 1.52 -1.05 8.84
N ASN A 317 0.89 -1.80 7.92
CA ASN A 317 1.23 -3.16 7.51
C ASN A 317 1.73 -4.10 8.63
N ARG A 318 0.90 -4.33 9.65
CA ARG A 318 1.22 -5.21 10.80
C ARG A 318 0.92 -6.69 10.51
N TYR A 319 1.38 -7.19 9.37
CA TYR A 319 1.25 -8.62 9.01
C TYR A 319 1.86 -9.55 10.09
N ASN A 320 2.89 -9.08 10.80
CA ASN A 320 3.58 -9.81 11.86
C ASN A 320 2.74 -10.03 13.14
N TRP A 321 1.55 -9.44 13.23
CA TRP A 321 0.62 -9.73 14.34
C TRP A 321 -0.10 -11.07 14.21
N GLN A 322 0.07 -11.76 13.08
CA GLN A 322 -0.55 -13.04 12.80
C GLN A 322 -2.08 -12.99 12.85
N ILE A 323 -2.66 -11.96 12.22
CA ILE A 323 -4.10 -11.76 12.15
C ILE A 323 -4.57 -11.55 10.70
N PHE A 324 -5.84 -11.79 10.48
CA PHE A 324 -6.58 -11.38 9.30
C PHE A 324 -7.96 -10.87 9.72
N PHE A 325 -8.58 -10.07 8.85
CA PHE A 325 -9.88 -9.48 9.09
C PHE A 325 -10.96 -10.24 8.34
N GLU A 326 -12.12 -10.37 8.95
CA GLU A 326 -13.34 -10.78 8.28
C GLU A 326 -14.46 -9.80 8.57
N VAL A 327 -15.10 -9.34 7.51
CA VAL A 327 -16.20 -8.39 7.57
C VAL A 327 -17.44 -9.05 7.00
N THR A 328 -18.47 -9.20 7.84
CA THR A 328 -19.76 -9.82 7.48
C THR A 328 -20.89 -8.81 7.49
N GLY A 329 -21.99 -9.10 6.80
CA GLY A 329 -23.20 -8.28 6.83
C GLY A 329 -23.96 -8.27 5.50
N LYS A 330 -25.20 -7.79 5.50
CA LYS A 330 -26.05 -7.76 4.30
C LYS A 330 -25.56 -6.74 3.25
N GLY A 331 -26.09 -6.83 2.02
CA GLY A 331 -25.86 -5.81 0.99
C GLY A 331 -26.22 -4.42 1.50
N GLY A 332 -25.37 -3.41 1.22
CA GLY A 332 -25.58 -2.04 1.68
C GLY A 332 -25.20 -1.77 3.15
N SER A 333 -24.46 -2.66 3.81
CA SER A 333 -24.06 -2.47 5.22
C SER A 333 -22.77 -1.67 5.46
N GLY A 334 -22.17 -1.10 4.41
CA GLY A 334 -20.93 -0.32 4.53
C GLY A 334 -19.63 -1.12 4.43
N LYS A 335 -19.70 -2.43 4.12
CA LYS A 335 -18.50 -3.29 3.93
C LYS A 335 -17.63 -2.85 2.76
N SER A 336 -18.24 -2.50 1.63
CA SER A 336 -17.51 -2.03 0.45
C SER A 336 -16.79 -0.71 0.72
N VAL A 337 -17.38 0.15 1.56
CA VAL A 337 -16.71 1.38 2.03
C VAL A 337 -15.51 1.04 2.92
N PHE A 338 -15.61 0.04 3.81
CA PHE A 338 -14.47 -0.41 4.60
C PHE A 338 -13.33 -0.93 3.72
N ALA A 339 -13.67 -1.75 2.71
CA ALA A 339 -12.71 -2.26 1.72
C ALA A 339 -11.99 -1.11 0.99
N ASN A 340 -12.76 -0.09 0.59
CA ASN A 340 -12.22 1.07 -0.09
C ASN A 340 -11.28 1.86 0.82
N ILE A 341 -11.68 2.14 2.07
CA ILE A 341 -10.81 2.84 3.03
C ILE A 341 -9.53 2.02 3.27
N ALA A 342 -9.64 0.71 3.46
CA ALA A 342 -8.48 -0.17 3.61
C ALA A 342 -7.54 -0.11 2.39
N THR A 343 -8.10 -0.08 1.18
CA THR A 343 -7.34 0.04 -0.08
C THR A 343 -6.66 1.40 -0.19
N LEU A 344 -7.33 2.49 0.18
CA LEU A 344 -6.76 3.84 0.21
C LEU A 344 -5.57 3.91 1.19
N LEU A 345 -5.71 3.31 2.37
CA LEU A 345 -4.64 3.29 3.39
C LEU A 345 -3.48 2.34 3.04
N ALA A 346 -3.74 1.26 2.32
CA ALA A 346 -2.68 0.36 1.85
C ALA A 346 -2.00 0.86 0.57
N GLY A 347 -2.74 1.62 -0.25
CA GLY A 347 -2.40 2.00 -1.62
C GLY A 347 -2.95 0.99 -2.64
N GLU A 348 -3.62 1.48 -3.68
CA GLU A 348 -4.26 0.65 -4.71
C GLU A 348 -3.27 -0.32 -5.38
N ARG A 349 -2.07 0.16 -5.74
CA ARG A 349 -1.02 -0.67 -6.34
C ARG A 349 -0.45 -1.73 -5.39
N ASN A 350 -0.58 -1.52 -4.09
CA ASN A 350 -0.10 -2.43 -3.05
C ASN A 350 -1.20 -3.40 -2.59
N THR A 351 -2.40 -3.29 -3.17
CA THR A 351 -3.55 -4.14 -2.87
C THR A 351 -3.78 -5.11 -4.02
N ILE A 352 -4.16 -6.35 -3.70
CA ILE A 352 -4.57 -7.37 -4.68
C ILE A 352 -5.89 -8.00 -4.26
N SER A 353 -6.70 -8.41 -5.23
CA SER A 353 -7.91 -9.21 -5.00
C SER A 353 -7.62 -10.68 -5.30
N ALA A 354 -8.01 -11.58 -4.41
CA ALA A 354 -7.74 -13.01 -4.52
C ALA A 354 -8.86 -13.85 -3.89
N LYS A 355 -8.83 -15.16 -4.14
CA LYS A 355 -9.64 -16.16 -3.44
C LYS A 355 -8.80 -16.89 -2.39
N LEU A 356 -9.45 -17.43 -1.37
CA LEU A 356 -8.77 -18.21 -0.35
C LEU A 356 -8.14 -19.49 -0.91
N GLU A 357 -8.73 -20.07 -1.96
CA GLU A 357 -8.18 -21.27 -2.63
C GLU A 357 -6.84 -20.99 -3.31
N ASP A 358 -6.61 -19.76 -3.79
CA ASP A 358 -5.37 -19.36 -4.45
C ASP A 358 -4.17 -19.50 -3.48
N PHE A 359 -4.40 -19.33 -2.18
CA PHE A 359 -3.35 -19.40 -1.17
C PHE A 359 -2.79 -20.82 -0.98
N ASP A 360 -3.58 -21.83 -1.37
CA ASP A 360 -3.20 -23.23 -1.26
C ASP A 360 -2.46 -23.73 -2.54
N ASN A 361 -2.33 -22.90 -3.58
CA ASN A 361 -1.65 -23.24 -4.83
C ASN A 361 -0.48 -22.29 -5.16
N ALA A 362 0.74 -22.82 -5.13
CA ALA A 362 1.97 -22.07 -5.44
C ALA A 362 1.99 -21.35 -6.80
N LYS A 363 1.19 -21.80 -7.78
CA LYS A 363 1.07 -21.14 -9.10
C LYS A 363 0.21 -19.89 -9.06
N ASP A 364 -0.78 -19.86 -8.17
CA ASP A 364 -1.76 -18.77 -8.07
C ASP A 364 -1.27 -17.65 -7.13
N LEU A 365 -0.07 -17.82 -6.55
CA LEU A 365 0.62 -16.83 -5.72
C LEU A 365 1.49 -15.85 -6.51
N GLU A 366 1.56 -15.98 -7.83
CA GLU A 366 2.26 -15.01 -8.70
C GLU A 366 1.59 -13.63 -8.59
N GLY A 367 2.39 -12.58 -8.34
CA GLY A 367 1.92 -11.19 -8.24
C GLY A 367 1.55 -10.76 -6.82
N PHE A 368 1.64 -11.65 -5.84
CA PHE A 368 1.43 -11.33 -4.42
C PHE A 368 2.67 -10.71 -3.76
N GLU A 369 3.82 -10.80 -4.43
CA GLU A 369 5.03 -10.13 -4.04
C GLU A 369 4.79 -8.62 -3.95
N ASP A 370 5.39 -7.97 -2.95
CA ASP A 370 5.29 -6.53 -2.71
C ASP A 370 3.89 -6.00 -2.35
N LYS A 371 2.86 -6.86 -2.27
CA LYS A 371 1.53 -6.47 -1.76
C LYS A 371 1.54 -6.33 -0.25
N THR A 372 0.77 -5.37 0.25
CA THR A 372 0.59 -5.10 1.69
C THR A 372 -0.83 -5.41 2.15
N LEU A 373 -1.79 -5.50 1.23
CA LEU A 373 -3.18 -5.88 1.49
C LEU A 373 -3.69 -6.87 0.45
N ILE A 374 -4.37 -7.92 0.92
CA ILE A 374 -5.08 -8.89 0.08
C ILE A 374 -6.56 -8.84 0.44
N LEU A 375 -7.40 -8.45 -0.53
CA LEU A 375 -8.85 -8.48 -0.40
C LEU A 375 -9.40 -9.81 -0.92
N CYS A 376 -10.26 -10.44 -0.14
CA CYS A 376 -10.89 -11.71 -0.47
C CYS A 376 -12.41 -11.54 -0.45
N PRO A 377 -13.03 -11.08 -1.54
CA PRO A 377 -14.47 -10.91 -1.62
C PRO A 377 -15.19 -12.26 -1.79
N GLU A 378 -16.36 -12.41 -1.18
CA GLU A 378 -17.32 -13.49 -1.44
C GLU A 378 -16.79 -14.92 -1.19
N GLN A 379 -16.15 -15.14 -0.04
CA GLN A 379 -15.50 -16.39 0.35
C GLN A 379 -16.35 -17.29 1.26
N SER A 380 -17.68 -17.08 1.34
CA SER A 380 -18.55 -17.83 2.27
C SER A 380 -18.58 -19.34 2.00
N LYS A 381 -18.25 -19.77 0.77
CA LYS A 381 -18.21 -21.18 0.34
C LYS A 381 -16.84 -21.87 0.47
N TYR A 382 -15.84 -21.20 1.03
CA TYR A 382 -14.52 -21.82 1.22
C TYR A 382 -14.64 -23.10 2.05
N GLY A 383 -14.10 -24.21 1.55
CA GLY A 383 -14.15 -25.53 2.19
C GLY A 383 -12.81 -26.01 2.75
N GLY A 384 -11.76 -25.20 2.61
CA GLY A 384 -10.39 -25.60 2.96
C GLY A 384 -10.09 -25.49 4.46
N ASN A 385 -8.92 -26.02 4.83
CA ASN A 385 -8.42 -26.01 6.21
C ASN A 385 -7.66 -24.70 6.57
N GLY A 386 -7.63 -23.72 5.66
CA GLY A 386 -6.94 -22.46 5.82
C GLY A 386 -5.42 -22.61 5.93
N GLY A 387 -4.83 -23.64 5.30
CA GLY A 387 -3.39 -23.89 5.30
C GLY A 387 -2.60 -22.70 4.77
N GLY A 388 -2.82 -22.32 3.51
CA GLY A 388 -2.21 -21.15 2.87
C GLY A 388 -2.53 -19.84 3.61
N LEU A 389 -3.77 -19.67 4.07
CA LEU A 389 -4.17 -18.53 4.91
C LEU A 389 -3.29 -18.40 6.17
N LYS A 390 -3.02 -19.51 6.88
CA LYS A 390 -2.14 -19.52 8.05
C LYS A 390 -0.69 -19.23 7.70
N THR A 391 -0.19 -19.74 6.57
CA THR A 391 1.17 -19.48 6.09
C THR A 391 1.37 -18.01 5.77
N ILE A 392 0.45 -17.38 5.02
CA ILE A 392 0.55 -15.96 4.65
C ILE A 392 0.35 -15.08 5.89
N SER A 393 -0.73 -15.27 6.65
CA SER A 393 -0.95 -14.49 7.88
C SER A 393 0.14 -14.71 8.94
N GLY A 394 0.80 -15.87 8.94
CA GLY A 394 1.93 -16.17 9.82
C GLY A 394 3.25 -15.50 9.43
N GLY A 395 3.40 -15.05 8.17
CA GLY A 395 4.66 -14.55 7.63
C GLY A 395 5.69 -15.65 7.36
N ASP A 396 5.21 -16.86 7.08
CA ASP A 396 6.04 -18.04 6.78
C ASP A 396 6.62 -17.98 5.35
N LEU A 397 7.76 -18.65 5.15
CA LEU A 397 8.32 -18.85 3.82
C LEU A 397 7.43 -19.80 3.01
N LEU A 398 7.06 -19.38 1.81
CA LEU A 398 6.28 -20.18 0.88
C LEU A 398 6.96 -20.22 -0.49
N ARG A 399 6.57 -21.22 -1.29
CA ARG A 399 7.06 -21.39 -2.64
C ARG A 399 6.10 -20.70 -3.60
N VAL A 400 6.62 -19.82 -4.44
CA VAL A 400 5.91 -19.27 -5.60
C VAL A 400 6.43 -19.96 -6.85
N ASN A 401 5.51 -20.31 -7.75
CA ASN A 401 5.82 -20.97 -9.02
C ASN A 401 5.20 -20.18 -10.18
N PRO A 402 5.77 -19.01 -10.52
CA PRO A 402 5.23 -18.14 -11.55
C PRO A 402 5.32 -18.80 -12.92
N LYS A 403 4.39 -18.44 -13.82
CA LYS A 403 4.36 -19.01 -15.16
C LYS A 403 5.62 -18.59 -15.94
N HIS A 404 6.23 -19.53 -16.66
CA HIS A 404 7.45 -19.30 -17.47
C HIS A 404 8.68 -18.78 -16.71
N LYS A 405 8.66 -18.78 -15.36
CA LYS A 405 9.80 -18.39 -14.51
C LYS A 405 10.26 -19.57 -13.64
N LYS A 406 11.46 -19.47 -13.07
CA LYS A 406 11.94 -20.48 -12.10
C LYS A 406 11.21 -20.27 -10.76
N PRO A 407 10.73 -21.35 -10.12
CA PRO A 407 10.14 -21.26 -8.78
C PRO A 407 11.16 -20.70 -7.79
N PHE A 408 10.67 -19.93 -6.82
CA PHE A 408 11.48 -19.38 -5.74
C PHE A 408 10.71 -19.37 -4.42
N PHE A 409 11.42 -19.13 -3.33
CA PHE A 409 10.84 -18.99 -2.01
C PHE A 409 10.82 -17.53 -1.59
N THR A 410 9.71 -17.07 -1.04
CA THR A 410 9.54 -15.72 -0.53
C THR A 410 8.56 -15.70 0.65
N LYS A 411 8.45 -14.56 1.32
CA LYS A 411 7.41 -14.29 2.31
C LYS A 411 6.43 -13.28 1.72
N ILE A 412 5.14 -13.59 1.79
CA ILE A 412 4.09 -12.62 1.46
C ILE A 412 3.78 -11.82 2.73
N THR A 413 4.18 -10.54 2.76
CA THR A 413 4.08 -9.66 3.93
C THR A 413 2.86 -8.74 3.83
N ALA A 414 1.68 -9.34 3.68
CA ALA A 414 0.42 -8.65 3.49
C ALA A 414 -0.59 -9.00 4.60
N LEU A 415 -1.46 -8.05 4.93
CA LEU A 415 -2.67 -8.32 5.70
C LEU A 415 -3.78 -8.83 4.78
N ILE A 416 -4.65 -9.67 5.31
CA ILE A 416 -5.75 -10.28 4.55
C ILE A 416 -7.07 -9.77 5.10
N MET A 417 -7.99 -9.41 4.22
CA MET A 417 -9.35 -8.98 4.57
C MET A 417 -10.39 -9.74 3.75
N LEU A 418 -11.19 -10.55 4.44
CA LEU A 418 -12.35 -11.25 3.91
C LEU A 418 -13.58 -10.36 3.96
N ILE A 419 -14.31 -10.27 2.85
CA ILE A 419 -15.51 -9.44 2.75
C ILE A 419 -16.66 -10.30 2.24
N ASN A 420 -17.54 -10.67 3.15
CA ASN A 420 -18.57 -11.66 2.88
C ASN A 420 -19.96 -11.14 3.27
N ASN A 421 -20.98 -11.65 2.58
CA ASN A 421 -22.36 -11.44 3.03
C ASN A 421 -22.74 -12.43 4.14
N GLU A 422 -22.16 -13.61 4.11
CA GLU A 422 -22.32 -14.66 5.11
C GLU A 422 -20.97 -15.04 5.72
N PRO A 423 -20.91 -15.44 6.99
CA PRO A 423 -19.66 -15.82 7.64
C PRO A 423 -18.94 -16.96 6.91
N CYS A 424 -17.62 -16.83 6.77
CA CYS A 424 -16.77 -17.84 6.16
C CYS A 424 -16.73 -19.09 7.04
N ARG A 425 -16.81 -20.27 6.41
CA ARG A 425 -16.73 -21.57 7.07
C ARG A 425 -15.31 -22.11 6.90
N PHE A 426 -14.73 -22.58 8.00
CA PHE A 426 -13.43 -23.25 7.97
C PHE A 426 -13.61 -24.69 8.43
N THR A 427 -12.84 -25.63 7.88
CA THR A 427 -12.86 -27.05 8.30
C THR A 427 -11.83 -27.37 9.37
N GLU A 428 -10.92 -26.44 9.66
CA GLU A 428 -9.92 -26.54 10.73
C GLU A 428 -10.57 -26.50 12.12
N ARG A 429 -10.09 -27.32 13.06
CA ARG A 429 -10.74 -27.54 14.38
C ARG A 429 -9.79 -27.43 15.58
N ALA A 430 -8.50 -27.19 15.36
CA ALA A 430 -7.50 -27.02 16.41
C ALA A 430 -7.29 -25.54 16.79
N GLY A 431 -8.19 -24.64 16.36
CA GLY A 431 -8.16 -23.20 16.68
C GLY A 431 -7.02 -22.43 16.03
N GLY A 432 -6.33 -23.00 15.06
CA GLY A 432 -5.24 -22.35 14.34
C GLY A 432 -5.71 -21.16 13.51
N VAL A 433 -6.85 -21.29 12.82
CA VAL A 433 -7.43 -20.17 12.06
C VAL A 433 -8.11 -19.18 13.01
N ASP A 434 -8.87 -19.68 13.99
CA ASP A 434 -9.73 -18.85 14.84
C ASP A 434 -8.96 -17.81 15.66
N ARG A 435 -7.79 -18.18 16.20
CA ARG A 435 -6.93 -17.26 16.98
C ARG A 435 -6.30 -16.12 16.16
N ARG A 436 -6.49 -16.14 14.84
CA ARG A 436 -5.99 -15.12 13.90
C ARG A 436 -7.13 -14.29 13.30
N ARG A 437 -8.38 -14.71 13.51
CA ARG A 437 -9.57 -14.20 12.82
C ARG A 437 -10.21 -13.06 13.62
N VAL A 438 -10.03 -11.83 13.17
CA VAL A 438 -10.72 -10.65 13.74
C VAL A 438 -11.99 -10.39 12.94
N ILE A 439 -13.15 -10.53 13.58
CA ILE A 439 -14.46 -10.47 12.92
C ILE A 439 -15.15 -9.14 13.22
N PHE A 440 -15.70 -8.49 12.20
CA PHE A 440 -16.60 -7.34 12.31
C PHE A 440 -17.93 -7.64 11.62
N ASP A 441 -19.06 -7.51 12.33
CA ASP A 441 -20.39 -7.74 11.78
C ASP A 441 -21.15 -6.42 11.55
N PHE A 442 -21.35 -6.06 10.29
CA PHE A 442 -22.05 -4.84 9.92
C PHE A 442 -23.54 -5.14 9.72
N LYS A 443 -24.29 -5.02 10.82
CA LYS A 443 -25.70 -5.41 10.92
C LYS A 443 -26.68 -4.47 10.19
N LYS A 444 -26.40 -3.16 10.22
CA LYS A 444 -27.29 -2.15 9.63
C LYS A 444 -27.15 -2.12 8.12
N VAL A 445 -28.27 -1.91 7.43
CA VAL A 445 -28.30 -1.70 5.98
C VAL A 445 -28.71 -0.26 5.73
N VAL A 446 -27.94 0.46 4.92
CA VAL A 446 -28.32 1.81 4.48
C VAL A 446 -29.53 1.70 3.56
N PRO A 447 -30.66 2.36 3.89
CA PRO A 447 -31.84 2.42 3.02
C PRO A 447 -31.46 2.97 1.64
N GLU A 448 -32.08 2.45 0.58
CA GLU A 448 -31.72 2.85 -0.80
C GLU A 448 -31.84 4.36 -1.04
N SER A 449 -32.86 5.00 -0.45
CA SER A 449 -33.09 6.44 -0.51
C SER A 449 -32.00 7.28 0.18
N GLU A 450 -31.24 6.71 1.09
CA GLU A 450 -30.16 7.38 1.83
C GLU A 450 -28.77 7.05 1.29
N ARG A 451 -28.68 6.18 0.29
CA ARG A 451 -27.40 5.82 -0.34
C ARG A 451 -26.91 6.99 -1.17
N ASP A 452 -25.73 7.45 -0.82
CA ASP A 452 -24.99 8.45 -1.57
C ASP A 452 -24.03 7.73 -2.55
N PRO A 453 -24.26 7.80 -3.88
CA PRO A 453 -23.39 7.15 -4.87
C PRO A 453 -21.97 7.71 -4.87
N THR A 454 -21.80 8.98 -4.44
CA THR A 454 -20.52 9.69 -4.42
C THR A 454 -19.79 9.56 -3.08
N PHE A 455 -20.33 8.75 -2.14
CA PHE A 455 -19.79 8.63 -0.79
C PHE A 455 -18.33 8.17 -0.77
N THR A 456 -17.96 7.24 -1.65
CA THR A 456 -16.59 6.75 -1.82
C THR A 456 -15.63 7.88 -2.20
N GLU A 457 -16.03 8.76 -3.12
CA GLU A 457 -15.21 9.90 -3.56
C GLU A 457 -15.00 10.90 -2.41
N LYS A 458 -16.05 11.16 -1.63
CA LYS A 458 -15.97 12.02 -0.45
C LYS A 458 -15.01 11.47 0.61
N ILE A 459 -15.02 10.15 0.82
CA ILE A 459 -14.07 9.46 1.71
C ILE A 459 -12.64 9.57 1.18
N THR A 460 -12.43 9.43 -0.14
CA THR A 460 -11.10 9.61 -0.75
C THR A 460 -10.54 11.00 -0.49
N LEU A 461 -11.38 12.05 -0.52
CA LEU A 461 -10.96 13.42 -0.19
C LEU A 461 -10.57 13.60 1.29
N GLU A 462 -11.07 12.74 2.18
CA GLU A 462 -10.77 12.77 3.62
C GLU A 462 -9.56 11.91 4.02
N VAL A 463 -8.93 11.19 3.08
CA VAL A 463 -7.92 10.16 3.38
C VAL A 463 -6.76 10.66 4.26
N GLY A 464 -6.27 11.89 4.03
CA GLY A 464 -5.21 12.49 4.86
C GLY A 464 -5.63 12.63 6.33
N GLY A 465 -6.85 13.11 6.57
CA GLY A 465 -7.43 13.21 7.91
C GLY A 465 -7.71 11.84 8.54
N ILE A 466 -8.10 10.85 7.73
CA ILE A 466 -8.32 9.47 8.18
C ILE A 466 -6.99 8.86 8.65
N ILE A 467 -5.92 9.01 7.86
CA ILE A 467 -4.56 8.58 8.23
C ILE A 467 -4.18 9.19 9.59
N ARG A 468 -4.34 10.51 9.73
CA ARG A 468 -3.99 11.22 10.96
C ARG A 468 -4.81 10.72 12.15
N LYS A 469 -6.12 10.58 12.00
CA LYS A 469 -7.03 10.08 13.04
C LYS A 469 -6.65 8.67 13.51
N VAL A 470 -6.33 7.78 12.57
CA VAL A 470 -5.93 6.40 12.88
C VAL A 470 -4.62 6.38 13.69
N LEU A 471 -3.62 7.18 13.30
CA LEU A 471 -2.35 7.27 14.01
C LEU A 471 -2.50 7.93 15.39
N ASP A 472 -3.30 9.00 15.50
CA ASP A 472 -3.55 9.70 16.77
C ASP A 472 -4.36 8.85 17.77
N THR A 473 -5.23 7.97 17.27
CA THR A 473 -5.96 7.01 18.12
C THR A 473 -5.02 5.97 18.72
N PHE A 474 -3.94 5.61 18.01
CA PHE A 474 -2.99 4.58 18.44
C PHE A 474 -1.53 5.05 18.32
N PRO A 475 -1.07 5.95 19.21
CA PRO A 475 0.34 6.33 19.28
C PRO A 475 1.23 5.13 19.61
N ASP A 476 0.71 4.17 20.37
CA ASP A 476 1.33 2.87 20.63
C ASP A 476 0.63 1.76 19.84
N SER A 477 1.40 1.08 18.99
CA SER A 477 0.96 -0.07 18.21
C SER A 477 0.38 -1.22 19.06
N LEU A 478 0.81 -1.37 20.31
CA LEU A 478 0.29 -2.39 21.22
C LEU A 478 -1.15 -2.11 21.66
N GLU A 479 -1.55 -0.84 21.73
CA GLU A 479 -2.94 -0.47 22.05
C GLU A 479 -3.90 -0.82 20.93
N ALA A 480 -3.48 -0.67 19.67
CA ALA A 480 -4.22 -1.17 18.51
C ALA A 480 -4.31 -2.70 18.56
N LYS A 481 -3.20 -3.39 18.84
CA LYS A 481 -3.21 -4.86 18.97
C LYS A 481 -4.14 -5.35 20.09
N LYS A 482 -4.17 -4.67 21.24
CA LYS A 482 -5.11 -4.95 22.33
C LYS A 482 -6.56 -4.78 21.89
N ALA A 483 -6.88 -3.69 21.18
CA ALA A 483 -8.21 -3.45 20.63
C ALA A 483 -8.67 -4.62 19.73
N LEU A 484 -7.79 -5.08 18.83
CA LEU A 484 -8.08 -6.20 17.94
C LEU A 484 -8.25 -7.53 18.70
N ASN A 485 -7.47 -7.76 19.76
CA ASN A 485 -7.67 -8.91 20.64
C ASN A 485 -9.02 -8.85 21.38
N THR A 486 -9.44 -7.66 21.83
CA THR A 486 -10.77 -7.46 22.41
C THR A 486 -11.86 -7.78 21.39
N GLN A 487 -11.72 -7.31 20.15
CA GLN A 487 -12.67 -7.62 19.07
C GLN A 487 -12.75 -9.12 18.77
N MET A 488 -11.60 -9.81 18.73
CA MET A 488 -11.51 -11.24 18.44
C MET A 488 -12.26 -12.11 19.46
N ASN A 489 -12.34 -11.63 20.71
CA ASN A 489 -13.01 -12.30 21.83
C ASN A 489 -14.34 -11.62 22.20
N SER A 490 -14.86 -10.73 21.35
CA SER A 490 -16.13 -10.03 21.60
C SER A 490 -17.33 -10.95 21.43
N GLN A 491 -18.45 -10.57 22.06
CA GLN A 491 -19.73 -11.25 21.84
C GLN A 491 -20.14 -11.23 20.37
N GLU A 492 -19.87 -10.12 19.66
CA GLU A 492 -20.12 -10.00 18.22
C GLU A 492 -19.39 -11.09 17.42
N ALA A 493 -18.09 -11.28 17.69
CA ALA A 493 -17.30 -12.32 17.04
C ALA A 493 -17.84 -13.73 17.37
N LEU A 494 -18.27 -13.97 18.62
CA LEU A 494 -18.87 -15.25 19.01
C LEU A 494 -20.17 -15.53 18.26
N GLU A 495 -21.07 -14.56 18.12
CA GLU A 495 -22.32 -14.73 17.37
C GLU A 495 -22.08 -15.07 15.89
N VAL A 496 -21.10 -14.42 15.26
CA VAL A 496 -20.72 -14.75 13.88
C VAL A 496 -20.11 -16.16 13.76
N LYS A 497 -19.32 -16.59 14.75
CA LYS A 497 -18.74 -17.94 14.79
C LYS A 497 -19.84 -19.00 14.92
N LYS A 498 -20.86 -18.79 15.74
CA LYS A 498 -22.03 -19.70 15.85
C LYS A 498 -22.75 -19.91 14.51
N LEU A 499 -22.88 -18.86 13.70
CA LEU A 499 -23.51 -18.94 12.36
C LEU A 499 -22.68 -19.75 11.35
N SER A 500 -21.36 -19.84 11.52
CA SER A 500 -20.46 -20.56 10.60
C SER A 500 -20.04 -21.93 11.09
N ASP A 501 -20.01 -22.16 12.41
CA ASP A 501 -19.60 -23.41 13.03
C ASP A 501 -20.69 -23.94 13.97
N PRO A 502 -21.47 -24.94 13.53
CA PRO A 502 -22.49 -25.54 14.37
C PRO A 502 -21.96 -26.21 15.64
N LEU A 503 -20.67 -26.58 15.67
CA LEU A 503 -20.05 -27.10 16.87
C LEU A 503 -19.95 -25.99 17.93
N THR A 504 -19.53 -24.79 17.53
CA THR A 504 -19.51 -23.62 18.39
C THR A 504 -20.89 -23.33 18.95
N ASP A 505 -21.93 -23.34 18.12
CA ASP A 505 -23.30 -23.09 18.60
C ASP A 505 -23.79 -24.17 19.57
N PHE A 506 -23.56 -25.45 19.25
CA PHE A 506 -23.86 -26.58 20.14
C PHE A 506 -23.17 -26.45 21.52
N PHE A 507 -21.94 -25.93 21.59
CA PHE A 507 -21.27 -25.77 22.87
C PHE A 507 -21.81 -24.62 23.74
N SER A 508 -22.75 -23.82 23.24
CA SER A 508 -23.43 -22.78 24.02
C SER A 508 -24.24 -23.35 25.19
N TYR A 509 -24.73 -24.59 25.09
CA TYR A 509 -25.50 -25.28 26.14
C TYR A 509 -24.64 -25.88 27.26
N PHE A 510 -23.32 -25.74 27.21
CA PHE A 510 -22.41 -26.46 28.09
C PHE A 510 -21.46 -25.55 28.85
N TYR A 511 -21.01 -26.03 30.01
CA TYR A 511 -19.91 -25.44 30.77
C TYR A 511 -18.95 -26.52 31.29
N THR A 512 -17.80 -26.08 31.78
CA THR A 512 -16.74 -26.94 32.34
C THR A 512 -16.60 -26.74 33.85
N THR A 513 -16.14 -27.79 34.54
CA THR A 513 -15.83 -27.78 35.98
C THR A 513 -14.39 -28.24 36.24
N GLU A 514 -13.90 -28.09 37.48
CA GLU A 514 -12.60 -28.64 37.89
C GLU A 514 -12.57 -30.19 37.92
N GLN A 515 -13.73 -30.83 38.06
CA GLN A 515 -13.82 -32.27 38.27
C GLN A 515 -14.21 -33.01 36.99
N ILE A 516 -13.57 -34.17 36.75
CA ILE A 516 -13.89 -35.04 35.61
C ILE A 516 -15.06 -35.98 36.00
N ASP A 517 -16.21 -35.38 36.27
CA ASP A 517 -17.46 -36.03 36.70
C ASP A 517 -18.68 -35.67 35.82
N GLY A 518 -18.46 -34.97 34.71
CA GLY A 518 -19.48 -34.62 33.74
C GLY A 518 -19.85 -35.75 32.77
N LEU A 519 -20.29 -35.33 31.58
CA LEU A 519 -20.79 -36.18 30.50
C LEU A 519 -19.71 -37.15 29.97
N PHE A 520 -20.14 -38.25 29.39
CA PHE A 520 -19.27 -39.13 28.62
C PHE A 520 -19.15 -38.64 27.17
N VAL A 521 -18.04 -38.98 26.49
CA VAL A 521 -17.91 -38.64 25.07
C VAL A 521 -18.96 -39.37 24.22
N GLY A 522 -19.05 -40.70 24.37
CA GLY A 522 -20.00 -41.54 23.64
C GLY A 522 -19.58 -41.88 22.20
N VAL A 523 -20.47 -42.61 21.51
CA VAL A 523 -20.33 -43.05 20.11
C VAL A 523 -21.68 -42.88 19.37
N ALA A 524 -21.68 -42.99 18.03
CA ALA A 524 -22.85 -42.63 17.22
C ALA A 524 -24.12 -43.47 17.49
N ASN A 525 -23.96 -44.77 17.73
CA ASN A 525 -25.07 -45.73 17.76
C ASN A 525 -25.68 -45.93 19.16
N MET A 526 -25.64 -44.92 20.02
CA MET A 526 -26.08 -45.04 21.43
C MET A 526 -27.58 -44.76 21.67
N GLY A 527 -28.31 -44.26 20.67
CA GLY A 527 -29.73 -43.92 20.76
C GLY A 527 -30.01 -42.59 21.49
N VAL A 528 -31.25 -42.11 21.38
CA VAL A 528 -31.69 -40.81 21.91
C VAL A 528 -31.73 -40.78 23.44
N ASP A 529 -31.95 -41.91 24.11
CA ASP A 529 -31.97 -41.98 25.58
C ASP A 529 -30.62 -41.61 26.24
N LYS A 530 -29.54 -41.59 25.46
CA LYS A 530 -28.19 -41.28 25.94
C LYS A 530 -27.80 -39.81 25.82
N ILE A 531 -28.63 -38.94 25.24
CA ILE A 531 -28.31 -37.51 25.09
C ILE A 531 -28.06 -36.79 26.43
N ARG A 532 -28.71 -37.23 27.52
CA ARG A 532 -28.51 -36.63 28.87
C ARG A 532 -27.16 -36.97 29.49
N THR A 533 -26.52 -38.04 29.02
CA THR A 533 -25.33 -38.62 29.68
C THR A 533 -24.10 -38.61 28.78
N HIS A 534 -24.28 -38.45 27.47
CA HIS A 534 -23.21 -38.50 26.49
C HIS A 534 -23.27 -37.31 25.53
N ILE A 535 -22.16 -36.61 25.37
CA ILE A 535 -22.10 -35.36 24.62
C ILE A 535 -22.14 -35.56 23.09
N TYR A 536 -21.56 -36.65 22.55
CA TYR A 536 -21.62 -36.90 21.11
C TYR A 536 -23.02 -37.34 20.64
N PRO A 537 -23.75 -38.24 21.35
CA PRO A 537 -25.17 -38.47 21.07
C PRO A 537 -26.02 -37.20 21.17
N ALA A 538 -25.76 -36.31 22.14
CA ALA A 538 -26.44 -35.02 22.23
C ALA A 538 -26.16 -34.15 21.00
N TYR A 539 -24.90 -34.10 20.54
CA TYR A 539 -24.52 -33.40 19.31
C TYR A 539 -25.24 -33.95 18.08
N LEU A 540 -25.30 -35.27 17.91
CA LEU A 540 -26.00 -35.90 16.78
C LEU A 540 -27.51 -35.63 16.80
N ALA A 541 -28.11 -35.55 17.98
CA ALA A 541 -29.51 -35.16 18.11
C ALA A 541 -29.68 -33.69 17.70
N TYR A 542 -28.83 -32.80 18.20
CA TYR A 542 -28.83 -31.38 17.85
C TYR A 542 -28.65 -31.13 16.35
N THR A 543 -27.70 -31.80 15.69
CA THR A 543 -27.48 -31.64 14.25
C THR A 543 -28.66 -32.11 13.41
N ARG A 544 -29.36 -33.16 13.84
CA ARG A 544 -30.59 -33.62 13.19
C ARG A 544 -31.73 -32.62 13.35
N ALA A 545 -31.93 -32.09 14.56
CA ALA A 545 -32.96 -31.10 14.84
C ALA A 545 -32.75 -29.81 14.02
N MET A 546 -31.50 -29.37 13.92
CA MET A 546 -31.12 -28.16 13.17
C MET A 546 -30.95 -28.39 11.66
N ASN A 547 -31.16 -29.62 11.16
CA ASN A 547 -30.98 -30.00 9.76
C ASN A 547 -29.62 -29.61 9.16
N ILE A 548 -28.55 -29.89 9.90
CA ILE A 548 -27.15 -29.58 9.56
C ILE A 548 -26.29 -30.84 9.49
N SER A 549 -25.23 -30.79 8.69
CA SER A 549 -24.30 -31.92 8.55
C SER A 549 -23.53 -32.19 9.83
N GLU A 550 -23.50 -33.46 10.25
CA GLU A 550 -22.78 -33.89 11.44
C GLU A 550 -21.28 -34.06 11.20
N LEU A 551 -20.49 -33.77 12.23
CA LEU A 551 -19.07 -34.11 12.28
C LEU A 551 -18.91 -35.57 12.74
N GLY A 552 -17.98 -36.28 12.10
CA GLY A 552 -17.49 -37.56 12.61
C GLY A 552 -16.84 -37.41 13.99
N LEU A 553 -16.93 -38.45 14.83
CA LEU A 553 -16.49 -38.44 16.23
C LEU A 553 -15.07 -37.88 16.44
N GLY A 554 -14.13 -38.21 15.55
CA GLY A 554 -12.76 -37.70 15.62
C GLY A 554 -12.70 -36.17 15.54
N ASN A 555 -13.32 -35.58 14.51
CA ASN A 555 -13.36 -34.14 14.30
C ASN A 555 -14.17 -33.41 15.38
N PHE A 556 -15.26 -34.04 15.84
CA PHE A 556 -16.03 -33.54 16.98
C PHE A 556 -15.14 -33.41 18.22
N VAL A 557 -14.41 -34.48 18.60
CA VAL A 557 -13.53 -34.48 19.79
C VAL A 557 -12.39 -33.46 19.67
N ILE A 558 -11.84 -33.25 18.48
CA ILE A 558 -10.79 -32.25 18.25
C ILE A 558 -11.33 -30.83 18.48
N GLY A 559 -12.55 -30.53 18.03
CA GLY A 559 -13.13 -29.20 18.13
C GLY A 559 -13.70 -28.80 19.50
N ILE A 560 -13.84 -29.74 20.45
CA ILE A 560 -14.41 -29.48 21.78
C ILE A 560 -13.67 -28.35 22.51
N GLU A 561 -12.35 -28.42 22.55
CA GLU A 561 -11.54 -27.48 23.33
C GLU A 561 -11.67 -26.05 22.76
N GLN A 562 -11.64 -25.92 21.44
CA GLN A 562 -11.84 -24.63 20.77
C GLN A 562 -13.23 -24.06 21.08
N ALA A 563 -14.28 -24.87 20.91
CA ALA A 563 -15.65 -24.42 21.11
C ALA A 563 -15.90 -23.98 22.57
N LEU A 564 -15.40 -24.74 23.55
CA LEU A 564 -15.50 -24.37 24.96
C LEU A 564 -14.76 -23.07 25.28
N LYS A 565 -13.54 -22.88 24.75
CA LYS A 565 -12.76 -21.64 24.93
C LYS A 565 -13.48 -20.43 24.36
N GLN A 566 -14.13 -20.57 23.20
CA GLN A 566 -14.91 -19.49 22.58
C GLN A 566 -16.09 -19.03 23.46
N HIS A 567 -16.64 -19.91 24.30
CA HIS A 567 -17.70 -19.57 25.27
C HIS A 567 -17.18 -19.07 26.62
N GLY A 568 -15.87 -18.79 26.76
CA GLY A 568 -15.30 -18.23 27.98
C GLY A 568 -15.32 -19.17 29.19
N ASN A 569 -15.28 -20.48 28.95
CA ASN A 569 -15.20 -21.48 30.00
C ASN A 569 -13.95 -21.30 30.86
N GLN A 570 -14.11 -21.30 32.20
CA GLN A 570 -13.01 -21.04 33.14
C GLN A 570 -12.02 -22.21 33.25
N HIS A 571 -12.48 -23.44 33.06
CA HIS A 571 -11.65 -24.64 33.23
C HIS A 571 -11.33 -25.25 31.87
N ASP A 572 -10.08 -25.70 31.71
CA ASP A 572 -9.64 -26.39 30.51
C ASP A 572 -10.41 -27.72 30.32
N PHE A 573 -10.57 -28.13 29.07
CA PHE A 573 -11.21 -29.38 28.74
C PHE A 573 -10.38 -30.57 29.23
N MET A 574 -10.96 -31.39 30.11
CA MET A 574 -10.34 -32.58 30.65
C MET A 574 -11.16 -33.83 30.35
N LYS A 575 -10.46 -34.94 30.12
CA LYS A 575 -11.08 -36.26 29.92
C LYS A 575 -10.23 -37.37 30.51
N LYS A 576 -10.89 -38.39 31.06
CA LYS A 576 -10.23 -39.60 31.58
C LYS A 576 -10.89 -40.87 31.05
N HIS A 577 -10.09 -41.92 30.87
CA HIS A 577 -10.61 -43.23 30.53
C HIS A 577 -11.18 -43.91 31.79
N THR A 578 -12.39 -44.45 31.70
CA THR A 578 -13.04 -45.26 32.75
C THR A 578 -13.43 -46.62 32.18
N LYS A 579 -13.91 -47.52 33.05
CA LYS A 579 -14.44 -48.84 32.62
C LYS A 579 -15.66 -48.71 31.69
N THR A 580 -16.37 -47.58 31.73
CA THR A 580 -17.63 -47.35 31.00
C THR A 580 -17.49 -46.39 29.82
N GLY A 581 -16.28 -45.87 29.56
CA GLY A 581 -16.00 -44.95 28.45
C GLY A 581 -15.09 -43.80 28.84
N ARG A 582 -15.04 -42.75 28.01
CA ARG A 582 -14.28 -41.52 28.30
C ARG A 582 -15.19 -40.51 28.98
N ARG A 583 -14.92 -40.18 30.25
CA ARG A 583 -15.66 -39.18 31.03
C ARG A 583 -14.98 -37.83 30.90
N THR A 584 -15.75 -36.75 30.82
CA THR A 584 -15.26 -35.36 30.70
C THR A 584 -15.60 -34.54 31.95
N ASN A 585 -15.13 -33.30 32.00
CA ASN A 585 -15.56 -32.27 32.96
C ASN A 585 -16.66 -31.35 32.39
N ILE A 586 -17.43 -31.81 31.39
CA ILE A 586 -18.43 -31.00 30.70
C ILE A 586 -19.83 -31.30 31.23
N HIS A 587 -20.60 -30.26 31.52
CA HIS A 587 -21.95 -30.35 32.06
C HIS A 587 -22.90 -29.47 31.23
N PHE A 588 -24.18 -29.88 31.13
CA PHE A 588 -25.23 -29.02 30.59
C PHE A 588 -25.46 -27.84 31.52
N LYS A 589 -25.58 -26.63 30.96
CA LYS A 589 -26.08 -25.44 31.69
C LYS A 589 -27.53 -25.68 32.13
N ASP A 590 -28.36 -26.11 31.19
CA ASP A 590 -29.74 -26.55 31.41
C ASP A 590 -30.08 -27.65 30.39
N PHE A 591 -30.27 -28.87 30.87
CA PHE A 591 -30.60 -30.01 30.00
C PHE A 591 -32.03 -29.96 29.48
N ASP A 592 -32.98 -29.46 30.27
CA ASP A 592 -34.38 -29.46 29.88
C ASP A 592 -34.64 -28.42 28.78
N SER A 593 -33.96 -27.27 28.85
CA SER A 593 -33.90 -26.30 27.75
C SER A 593 -33.34 -26.92 26.46
N PHE A 594 -32.18 -27.56 26.52
CA PHE A 594 -31.58 -28.25 25.36
C PHE A 594 -32.50 -29.34 24.79
N LYS A 595 -33.12 -30.14 25.66
CA LYS A 595 -34.01 -31.23 25.26
C LYS A 595 -35.24 -30.70 24.50
N ASN A 596 -35.85 -29.61 24.95
CA ASN A 596 -37.00 -29.00 24.31
C ASN A 596 -36.67 -28.47 22.92
N GLU A 597 -35.45 -28.00 22.69
CA GLU A 597 -35.02 -27.48 21.39
C GLU A 597 -34.70 -28.60 20.39
N VAL A 598 -34.21 -29.74 20.88
CA VAL A 598 -33.69 -30.82 20.03
C VAL A 598 -34.68 -31.96 19.78
N LEU A 599 -35.68 -32.13 20.63
CA LEU A 599 -36.66 -33.22 20.53
C LEU A 599 -38.08 -32.78 20.14
N ASN A 600 -38.28 -31.50 19.81
CA ASN A 600 -39.57 -30.98 19.34
C ASN A 600 -39.74 -31.13 17.83
#